data_AF-A0A3N2KK06-F1
#
_entry.id   AF-A0A3N2KK06-F1
#
_cell.length_a   1.000
_cell.length_b   1.000
_cell.length_c   1.000
_cell.angle_alpha   90.00
_cell.angle_beta   90.00
_cell.angle_gamma   90.00
#
_symmetry.space_group_name_H-M   'P 1'
#
loop_
_entity.id
_entity.type
_entity.pdbx_description
1 polymer ?
#
loop_
_entity_poly.entity_id
_entity_poly.type
_entity_poly.pdbx_seq_one_letter_code
_entity_poly.pdbx_strand_id
1 'polypeptide(L)'
;MEVKNCNNPTKKPNHYQIGDWVYERGITGALSPAMYIVSMLKDTLYLEIDPEQGDPFEVDLEDIEPIPLTKEWLQSQGIYGKRIVNTDDAIETIPGIITKWQLNDWVDIHKYKDSFIAKFHGTDDEYLHVVYLRYVHDLQHFYRMFGINKEVVL
;
A
#
# COMPACT_ATOMS: atom_id res chain seq x y z
N MET A 1 -5.39 45.76 11.95
CA MET A 1 -5.63 44.34 12.33
C MET A 1 -5.23 43.51 11.14
N GLU A 2 -4.05 42.88 11.20
CA GLU A 2 -3.66 41.90 10.20
C GLU A 2 -4.46 40.63 10.42
N VAL A 3 -5.21 40.23 9.40
CA VAL A 3 -5.89 38.94 9.36
C VAL A 3 -4.81 37.91 9.07
N LYS A 4 -4.37 37.18 10.10
CA LYS A 4 -3.50 36.02 9.92
C LYS A 4 -4.25 35.01 9.06
N ASN A 5 -3.76 34.83 7.85
CA ASN A 5 -4.26 33.85 6.91
C ASN A 5 -3.79 32.48 7.38
N CYS A 6 -4.59 31.81 8.22
CA CYS A 6 -4.34 30.43 8.67
C CYS A 6 -4.67 29.42 7.56
N ASN A 7 -4.06 29.58 6.39
CA ASN A 7 -4.00 28.50 5.40
C ASN A 7 -2.78 27.64 5.74
N ASN A 8 -2.90 26.85 6.82
CA ASN A 8 -2.07 25.65 6.92
C ASN A 8 -2.48 24.77 5.74
N PRO A 9 -1.57 24.40 4.83
CA PRO A 9 -1.87 23.45 3.77
C PRO A 9 -2.18 22.12 4.47
N THR A 10 -3.48 21.89 4.70
CA THR A 10 -4.14 20.61 4.94
C THR A 10 -3.17 19.48 5.27
N LYS A 11 -2.93 19.27 6.56
CA LYS A 11 -2.49 17.98 7.12
C LYS A 11 -3.36 16.93 6.42
N LYS A 12 -2.78 16.14 5.51
CA LYS A 12 -3.54 15.06 4.85
C LYS A 12 -4.16 14.23 5.98
N PRO A 13 -5.43 13.80 5.87
CA PRO A 13 -5.99 12.85 6.83
C PRO A 13 -4.98 11.73 7.02
N ASN A 14 -4.79 11.22 8.24
CA ASN A 14 -3.80 10.18 8.44
C ASN A 14 -4.33 8.89 7.76
N HIS A 15 -3.88 8.61 6.54
CA HIS A 15 -4.32 7.44 5.78
C HIS A 15 -3.58 6.17 6.24
N TYR A 16 -2.48 6.31 6.97
CA TYR A 16 -1.66 5.19 7.41
C TYR A 16 -2.36 4.30 8.45
N GLN A 17 -1.97 3.04 8.45
CA GLN A 17 -2.41 1.99 9.38
C GLN A 17 -1.20 1.20 9.86
N ILE A 18 -1.35 0.52 11.01
CA ILE A 18 -0.35 -0.44 11.48
C ILE A 18 -0.10 -1.50 10.38
N GLY A 19 1.17 -1.79 10.13
CA GLY A 19 1.68 -2.67 9.09
C GLY A 19 1.96 -1.99 7.75
N ASP A 20 1.65 -0.70 7.58
CA ASP A 20 1.99 0.02 6.34
C ASP A 20 3.48 0.30 6.25
N TRP A 21 4.02 0.17 5.04
CA TRP A 21 5.39 0.58 4.74
C TRP A 21 5.49 2.05 4.39
N VAL A 22 6.48 2.73 4.97
CA VAL A 22 6.75 4.15 4.81
C VAL A 22 8.25 4.45 4.75
N TYR A 23 8.60 5.65 4.27
CA TYR A 23 9.90 6.24 4.49
C TYR A 23 9.81 7.30 5.58
N GLU A 24 10.88 7.44 6.36
CA GLU A 24 11.16 8.65 7.13
C GLU A 24 11.99 9.60 6.26
N ARG A 25 11.58 10.86 6.23
CA ARG A 25 12.36 11.97 5.69
C ARG A 25 13.44 12.31 6.71
N GLY A 26 14.66 11.84 6.47
CA GLY A 26 15.79 12.21 7.31
C GLY A 26 16.03 13.72 7.32
N ILE A 27 16.67 14.20 8.40
CA ILE A 27 16.97 15.62 8.65
C ILE A 27 17.79 16.26 7.51
N THR A 28 18.53 15.46 6.75
CA THR A 28 19.35 15.89 5.59
C THR A 28 18.61 15.89 4.25
N GLY A 29 17.33 15.48 4.24
CA GLY A 29 16.53 15.28 3.03
C GLY A 29 16.79 13.93 2.33
N ALA A 30 17.67 13.09 2.86
CA ALA A 30 17.82 11.70 2.42
C ALA A 30 16.71 10.83 3.02
N LEU A 31 16.09 9.97 2.20
CA LEU A 31 15.10 9.01 2.69
C LEU A 31 15.80 7.87 3.44
N SER A 32 15.21 7.48 4.57
CA SER A 32 15.59 6.28 5.31
C SER A 32 15.38 5.01 4.47
N PRO A 33 15.91 3.85 4.91
CA PRO A 33 15.35 2.57 4.50
C PRO A 33 13.83 2.52 4.72
N ALA A 34 13.12 1.67 3.96
CA ALA A 34 11.70 1.45 4.18
C ALA A 34 11.49 0.82 5.57
N MET A 35 10.48 1.29 6.28
CA MET A 35 10.09 0.80 7.60
C MET A 35 8.59 0.54 7.64
N TYR A 36 8.14 -0.40 8.47
CA TYR A 36 6.73 -0.63 8.69
C TYR A 36 6.25 -0.03 10.02
N ILE A 37 5.02 0.46 10.02
CA ILE A 37 4.38 1.07 11.20
C ILE A 37 3.98 -0.04 12.17
N VAL A 38 4.47 -0.01 13.41
CA VAL A 38 4.09 -0.97 14.46
C VAL A 38 3.13 -0.40 15.50
N SER A 39 3.15 0.92 15.68
CA SER A 39 2.21 1.61 16.56
C SER A 39 1.97 3.04 16.09
N MET A 40 0.81 3.59 16.46
CA MET A 40 0.39 4.92 16.06
C MET A 40 -0.20 5.67 17.26
N LEU A 41 0.34 6.84 17.55
CA LEU A 41 -0.29 7.86 18.37
C LEU A 41 -0.83 8.97 17.46
N LYS A 42 -1.44 9.99 18.07
CA LYS A 42 -2.15 11.04 17.33
C LYS A 42 -1.28 11.72 16.26
N ASP A 43 -0.05 12.06 16.61
CA ASP A 43 0.89 12.83 15.78
C ASP A 43 2.25 12.15 15.61
N THR A 44 2.39 10.91 16.11
CA THR A 44 3.66 10.18 16.20
C THR A 44 3.45 8.73 15.77
N LEU A 45 4.38 8.19 14.97
CA LEU A 45 4.41 6.79 14.54
C LEU A 45 5.60 6.09 15.18
N TYR A 46 5.45 4.80 15.44
CA TYR A 46 6.54 3.92 15.81
C TYR A 46 6.85 2.98 14.65
N LEU A 47 8.09 3.00 14.20
CA LEU A 47 8.54 2.33 12.97
C LEU A 47 9.57 1.24 13.28
N GLU A 48 9.52 0.15 12.52
CA GLU A 48 10.52 -0.93 12.58
C GLU A 48 11.02 -1.29 11.17
N ILE A 49 12.29 -1.69 11.07
CA ILE A 49 12.87 -2.34 9.88
C ILE A 49 12.84 -3.86 10.07
N ASP A 50 13.28 -4.30 11.26
CA ASP A 50 13.46 -5.68 11.66
C ASP A 50 13.19 -5.77 13.18
N PRO A 51 12.29 -6.67 13.64
CA PRO A 51 11.96 -6.79 15.05
C PRO A 51 13.15 -7.20 15.94
N GLU A 52 14.24 -7.72 15.37
CA GLU A 52 15.45 -8.07 16.12
C GLU A 52 16.36 -6.86 16.42
N GLN A 53 16.12 -5.69 15.83
CA GLN A 53 16.98 -4.51 15.98
C GLN A 53 16.78 -3.73 17.28
N GLY A 54 15.81 -4.11 18.11
CA GLY A 54 15.53 -3.49 19.40
C GLY A 54 14.26 -2.63 19.38
N ASP A 55 14.29 -1.51 20.08
CA ASP A 55 13.11 -0.66 20.23
C ASP A 55 12.73 0.04 18.90
N PRO A 56 11.43 0.21 18.61
CA PRO A 56 10.97 0.95 17.43
C PRO A 56 11.45 2.40 17.41
N PHE A 57 11.64 2.94 16.21
CA PHE A 57 11.93 4.35 16.00
C PHE A 57 10.67 5.20 16.22
N GLU A 58 10.75 6.19 17.11
CA GLU A 58 9.69 7.18 17.30
C GLU A 58 9.87 8.31 16.28
N VAL A 59 8.89 8.51 15.40
CA VAL A 59 8.96 9.47 14.29
C VAL A 59 7.70 10.32 14.23
N ASP A 60 7.87 11.63 14.05
CA ASP A 60 6.74 12.54 13.88
C ASP A 60 6.04 12.29 12.53
N LEU A 61 4.71 12.30 12.54
CA LEU A 61 3.92 12.00 11.36
C LEU A 61 4.23 12.94 10.17
N GLU A 62 4.67 14.17 10.44
CA GLU A 62 5.01 15.14 9.41
C GLU A 62 6.29 14.81 8.63
N ASP A 63 7.16 13.98 9.21
CA ASP A 63 8.40 13.51 8.59
C ASP A 63 8.21 12.22 7.80
N ILE A 64 6.97 11.72 7.70
CA ILE A 64 6.66 10.47 7.01
C ILE A 64 6.35 10.73 5.54
N GLU A 65 7.01 9.97 4.67
CA GLU A 65 6.78 9.98 3.23
C GLU A 65 6.23 8.62 2.77
N PRO A 66 5.15 8.63 1.94
CA PRO A 66 4.63 7.40 1.38
C PRO A 66 5.56 6.84 0.30
N ILE A 67 5.70 5.52 0.28
CA ILE A 67 6.54 4.84 -0.71
C ILE A 67 5.79 4.79 -2.04
N PRO A 68 6.31 5.40 -3.13
CA PRO A 68 5.65 5.37 -4.43
C PRO A 68 5.52 3.96 -4.97
N LEU A 69 4.32 3.61 -5.46
CA LEU A 69 4.13 2.36 -6.17
C LEU A 69 4.65 2.51 -7.60
N THR A 70 5.61 1.67 -8.00
CA THR A 70 6.21 1.73 -9.34
C THR A 70 5.93 0.46 -10.13
N LYS A 71 6.05 0.56 -11.46
CA LYS A 71 5.88 -0.60 -12.34
C LYS A 71 6.97 -1.62 -12.07
N GLU A 72 8.20 -1.14 -11.89
CA GLU A 72 9.41 -1.92 -11.66
C GLU A 72 9.28 -2.76 -10.39
N TRP A 73 8.74 -2.17 -9.31
CA TRP A 73 8.46 -2.90 -8.08
C TRP A 73 7.33 -3.92 -8.27
N LEU A 74 6.22 -3.56 -8.91
CA LEU A 74 5.15 -4.55 -9.21
C LEU A 74 5.65 -5.72 -10.08
N GLN A 75 6.63 -5.47 -10.95
CA GLN A 75 7.30 -6.50 -11.74
C GLN A 75 8.21 -7.39 -10.88
N SER A 76 9.00 -6.82 -9.96
CA SER A 76 9.88 -7.59 -9.06
C SER A 76 9.08 -8.47 -8.09
N GLN A 77 7.92 -7.99 -7.64
CA GLN A 77 6.95 -8.78 -6.86
C GLN A 77 6.20 -9.82 -7.71
N GLY A 78 6.44 -9.83 -9.03
CA GLY A 78 5.84 -10.77 -9.97
C GLY A 78 4.34 -10.58 -10.14
N ILE A 79 3.78 -9.39 -9.90
CA ILE A 79 2.33 -9.06 -9.95
C ILE A 79 1.95 -8.34 -11.25
N TYR A 80 2.83 -7.49 -11.79
CA TYR A 80 2.49 -6.65 -12.93
C TYR A 80 2.08 -7.45 -14.17
N GLY A 81 0.89 -7.17 -14.73
CA GLY A 81 0.35 -7.84 -15.91
C GLY A 81 -0.10 -9.29 -15.66
N LYS A 82 -0.25 -9.67 -14.39
CA LYS A 82 -0.74 -10.96 -13.94
C LYS A 82 -1.96 -10.76 -13.04
N ARG A 83 -2.68 -11.85 -12.79
CA ARG A 83 -3.77 -11.87 -11.81
C ARG A 83 -3.32 -12.52 -10.53
N ILE A 84 -3.70 -11.94 -9.40
CA ILE A 84 -3.59 -12.57 -8.08
C ILE A 84 -4.90 -13.32 -7.86
N VAL A 85 -4.83 -14.63 -7.69
CA VAL A 85 -6.00 -15.49 -7.48
C VAL A 85 -5.97 -15.96 -6.04
N ASN A 86 -7.08 -15.79 -5.35
CA ASN A 86 -7.30 -16.37 -4.04
C ASN A 86 -7.96 -17.75 -4.24
N THR A 87 -7.20 -18.82 -4.02
CA THR A 87 -7.73 -20.19 -3.99
C THR A 87 -7.96 -20.60 -2.54
N ASP A 88 -8.72 -21.67 -2.31
CA ASP A 88 -9.03 -22.13 -0.95
C ASP A 88 -7.78 -22.51 -0.14
N ASP A 89 -6.67 -22.81 -0.82
CA ASP A 89 -5.42 -23.30 -0.21
C ASP A 89 -4.22 -22.34 -0.37
N ALA A 90 -4.27 -21.35 -1.27
CA ALA A 90 -3.11 -20.50 -1.58
C ALA A 90 -3.46 -19.19 -2.31
N ILE A 91 -2.48 -18.28 -2.35
CA ILE A 91 -2.51 -17.11 -3.23
C ILE A 91 -1.52 -17.30 -4.36
N GLU A 92 -2.03 -17.35 -5.58
CA GLU A 92 -1.23 -17.59 -6.77
C GLU A 92 -1.22 -16.38 -7.69
N THR A 93 -0.11 -16.19 -8.41
CA THR A 93 -0.02 -15.16 -9.44
C THR A 93 0.10 -15.78 -10.83
N ILE A 94 -0.97 -15.70 -11.61
CA ILE A 94 -1.12 -16.38 -12.91
C ILE A 94 -1.09 -15.40 -14.10
N PRO A 95 -0.72 -15.84 -15.31
CA PRO A 95 -0.81 -15.01 -16.51
C PRO A 95 -2.24 -14.49 -16.75
N GLY A 96 -2.39 -13.24 -17.21
CA GLY A 96 -3.68 -12.57 -17.38
C GLY A 96 -4.65 -13.14 -18.44
N ILE A 97 -4.37 -14.33 -18.99
CA ILE A 97 -5.16 -15.00 -20.03
C ILE A 97 -5.83 -16.25 -19.43
N ILE A 98 -6.78 -16.05 -18.53
CA ILE A 98 -7.70 -17.11 -18.08
C ILE A 98 -9.13 -16.59 -18.22
N THR A 99 -10.05 -17.44 -18.67
CA THR A 99 -11.46 -17.04 -18.82
C THR A 99 -12.09 -16.81 -17.45
N LYS A 100 -12.94 -15.78 -17.32
CA LYS A 100 -13.57 -15.36 -16.05
C LYS A 100 -14.32 -16.46 -15.30
N TRP A 101 -14.68 -17.54 -15.99
CA TRP A 101 -15.46 -18.66 -15.47
C TRP A 101 -14.60 -19.78 -14.84
N GLN A 102 -13.27 -19.62 -14.84
CA GLN A 102 -12.32 -20.63 -14.37
C GLN A 102 -11.58 -20.22 -13.09
N LEU A 103 -11.87 -19.05 -12.53
CA LEU A 103 -11.19 -18.52 -11.35
C LEU A 103 -12.21 -18.27 -10.23
N ASN A 104 -11.81 -18.59 -9.00
CA ASN A 104 -12.38 -18.02 -7.78
C ASN A 104 -12.10 -16.50 -7.74
N ASP A 105 -12.21 -15.87 -6.58
CA ASP A 105 -11.91 -14.45 -6.41
C ASP A 105 -10.50 -14.08 -6.93
N TRP A 106 -10.40 -13.01 -7.71
CA TRP A 106 -9.13 -12.58 -8.30
C TRP A 106 -8.96 -11.06 -8.39
N VAL A 107 -7.70 -10.64 -8.51
CA VAL A 107 -7.29 -9.25 -8.63
C VAL A 107 -6.46 -9.03 -9.88
N ASP A 108 -6.75 -7.94 -10.59
CA ASP A 108 -5.89 -7.40 -11.63
C ASP A 108 -5.40 -6.01 -11.26
N ILE A 109 -4.10 -5.77 -11.50
CA ILE A 109 -3.44 -4.48 -11.29
C ILE A 109 -2.80 -4.05 -12.60
N HIS A 110 -3.26 -2.93 -13.14
CA HIS A 110 -2.72 -2.35 -14.37
C HIS A 110 -2.53 -0.84 -14.24
N LYS A 111 -1.66 -0.31 -15.12
CA LYS A 111 -1.38 1.12 -15.18
C LYS A 111 -2.58 1.86 -15.79
N TYR A 112 -2.98 2.96 -15.17
CA TYR A 112 -3.99 3.89 -15.68
C TYR A 112 -3.52 5.33 -15.48
N LYS A 113 -3.17 6.01 -16.57
CA LYS A 113 -2.56 7.35 -16.54
C LYS A 113 -1.31 7.36 -15.65
N ASP A 114 -1.29 8.21 -14.62
CA ASP A 114 -0.18 8.42 -13.68
C ASP A 114 -0.29 7.58 -12.39
N SER A 115 -1.17 6.57 -12.38
CA SER A 115 -1.39 5.70 -11.23
C SER A 115 -1.63 4.26 -11.68
N PHE A 116 -1.79 3.36 -10.72
CA PHE A 116 -2.29 2.01 -10.96
C PHE A 116 -3.74 1.93 -10.53
N ILE A 117 -4.45 0.97 -11.10
CA ILE A 117 -5.78 0.58 -10.66
C ILE A 117 -5.72 -0.89 -10.28
N ALA A 118 -6.20 -1.21 -9.07
CA ALA A 118 -6.52 -2.56 -8.68
C ALA A 118 -8.03 -2.81 -8.83
N LYS A 119 -8.38 -3.95 -9.40
CA LYS A 119 -9.75 -4.43 -9.55
C LYS A 119 -9.88 -5.76 -8.85
N PHE A 120 -10.80 -5.83 -7.89
CA PHE A 120 -11.21 -7.10 -7.30
C PHE A 120 -12.43 -7.64 -8.05
N HIS A 121 -12.40 -8.93 -8.34
CA HIS A 121 -13.45 -9.68 -9.01
C HIS A 121 -13.86 -10.84 -8.10
N GLY A 122 -15.02 -10.71 -7.47
CA GLY A 122 -15.61 -11.77 -6.66
C GLY A 122 -16.48 -12.73 -7.46
N THR A 123 -16.59 -13.95 -6.99
CA THR A 123 -17.42 -15.05 -7.54
C THR A 123 -18.91 -14.70 -7.64
N ASP A 124 -19.43 -13.77 -6.83
CA ASP A 124 -20.84 -13.36 -6.81
C ASP A 124 -21.22 -12.24 -7.83
N ASP A 125 -20.34 -11.90 -8.77
CA ASP A 125 -20.56 -11.07 -9.98
C ASP A 125 -21.19 -9.66 -9.80
N GLU A 126 -21.49 -9.20 -8.58
CA GLU A 126 -22.20 -7.92 -8.37
C GLU A 126 -21.29 -6.70 -8.09
N TYR A 127 -20.03 -6.87 -7.67
CA TYR A 127 -19.21 -5.73 -7.26
C TYR A 127 -17.79 -5.79 -7.83
N LEU A 128 -17.59 -5.07 -8.94
CA LEU A 128 -16.26 -4.63 -9.35
C LEU A 128 -15.79 -3.52 -8.41
N HIS A 129 -14.94 -3.85 -7.44
CA HIS A 129 -14.29 -2.83 -6.63
C HIS A 129 -13.04 -2.33 -7.33
N VAL A 130 -13.01 -1.02 -7.60
CA VAL A 130 -11.91 -0.36 -8.30
C VAL A 130 -11.25 0.61 -7.34
N VAL A 131 -9.96 0.40 -7.05
CA VAL A 131 -9.17 1.27 -6.17
C VAL A 131 -7.98 1.81 -6.93
N TYR A 132 -7.76 3.12 -6.82
CA TYR A 132 -6.57 3.78 -7.35
C TYR A 132 -5.41 3.55 -6.40
N LEU A 133 -4.29 3.07 -6.94
CA LEU A 133 -3.07 2.81 -6.20
C LEU A 133 -1.98 3.77 -6.67
N ARG A 134 -1.49 4.60 -5.76
CA ARG A 134 -0.37 5.51 -6.00
C ARG A 134 0.84 5.15 -5.13
N TYR A 135 0.59 4.58 -3.97
CA TYR A 135 1.60 4.25 -2.97
C TYR A 135 1.50 2.78 -2.55
N VAL A 136 2.56 2.26 -1.94
CA VAL A 136 2.62 0.88 -1.43
C VAL A 136 1.52 0.63 -0.40
N HIS A 137 1.25 1.58 0.51
CA HIS A 137 0.19 1.42 1.51
C HIS A 137 -1.22 1.32 0.88
N ASP A 138 -1.48 1.97 -0.26
CA ASP A 138 -2.76 1.81 -0.97
C ASP A 138 -2.97 0.33 -1.36
N LEU A 139 -1.90 -0.34 -1.81
CA LEU A 139 -1.94 -1.77 -2.16
C LEU A 139 -2.12 -2.64 -0.91
N GLN A 140 -1.44 -2.32 0.18
CA GLN A 140 -1.58 -3.04 1.45
C GLN A 140 -3.02 -2.93 1.99
N HIS A 141 -3.62 -1.75 1.91
CA HIS A 141 -5.01 -1.53 2.31
C HIS A 141 -5.97 -2.29 1.42
N PHE A 142 -5.73 -2.26 0.11
CA PHE A 142 -6.51 -3.03 -0.85
C PHE A 142 -6.45 -4.54 -0.53
N TYR A 143 -5.28 -5.08 -0.25
CA TYR A 143 -5.15 -6.48 0.17
C TYR A 143 -5.93 -6.80 1.45
N ARG A 144 -5.81 -5.97 2.49
CA ARG A 144 -6.56 -6.15 3.74
C ARG A 144 -8.08 -6.05 3.53
N MET A 145 -8.54 -5.10 2.70
CA MET A 145 -9.95 -4.90 2.39
C MET A 145 -10.59 -6.15 1.76
N PHE A 146 -9.85 -6.87 0.92
CA PHE A 146 -10.35 -8.06 0.21
C PHE A 146 -9.81 -9.38 0.78
N GLY A 147 -9.20 -9.37 1.96
CA GLY A 147 -8.68 -10.59 2.61
C GLY A 147 -7.57 -11.30 1.84
N ILE A 148 -6.83 -10.57 1.01
CA ILE A 148 -5.72 -11.11 0.21
C ILE A 148 -4.49 -11.21 1.11
N ASN A 149 -4.23 -12.42 1.62
CA ASN A 149 -3.07 -12.75 2.47
C ASN A 149 -1.74 -12.82 1.69
N LYS A 150 -1.44 -11.80 0.88
CA LYS A 150 -0.18 -11.68 0.13
C LYS A 150 0.69 -10.62 0.78
N GLU A 151 1.89 -11.01 1.19
CA GLU A 151 2.85 -10.09 1.80
C GLU A 151 3.37 -9.06 0.76
N VAL A 152 3.60 -7.85 1.25
CA VAL A 152 4.25 -6.75 0.55
C VAL A 152 5.62 -6.58 1.19
N VAL A 153 6.69 -6.90 0.45
CA VAL A 153 8.08 -6.82 0.92
C VAL A 153 8.84 -5.78 0.11
N LEU A 154 9.64 -4.95 0.77
CA LEU A 154 10.42 -3.85 0.18
C LEU A 154 11.92 -4.05 0.31
#